data_AF-A0AAW2GM41-F1
#
_entry.id   AF-A0AAW2GM41-F1
#
_cell.length_a   1.000
_cell.length_b   1.000
_cell.length_c   1.000
_cell.angle_alpha   90.00
_cell.angle_beta   90.00
_cell.angle_gamma   90.00
#
_symmetry.space_group_name_H-M   'P 1'
#
loop_
_entity.id
_entity.type
_entity.pdbx_description
1 polymer ?
#
loop_
_entity_poly.entity_id
_entity_poly.type
_entity_poly.pdbx_seq_one_letter_code
_entity_poly.pdbx_strand_id
1 'polypeptide(L)'
;MYRQILVAAADKNMQRIVWRNDPAENINDFQLNTLTYGLACAPFVALRILQQLAEDEKEKFPIDASVLRSETYMDDILTGASSVPEIRTLIKELVAICMAGGFPLKKWAASSKLREHNS
;
A
#
# COMPACT_ATOMS: atom_id res chain seq x y z
N MET A 1 -2.06 -2.67 0.19
CA MET A 1 -1.65 -1.70 1.21
C MET A 1 -2.62 -1.61 2.39
N TYR A 2 -3.90 -1.31 2.20
CA TYR A 2 -4.84 -1.00 3.30
C TYR A 2 -4.91 -2.01 4.46
N ARG A 3 -4.90 -3.32 4.17
CA ARG A 3 -4.94 -4.37 5.21
C ARG A 3 -3.69 -4.43 6.10
N GLN A 4 -2.61 -3.71 5.76
CA GLN A 4 -1.41 -3.57 6.59
C GLN A 4 -1.50 -2.36 7.53
N ILE A 5 -2.56 -1.55 7.44
CA ILE A 5 -2.77 -0.34 8.24
C ILE A 5 -3.79 -0.66 9.33
N LEU A 6 -3.37 -0.59 10.60
CA LEU A 6 -4.28 -0.74 11.73
C LEU A 6 -5.13 0.51 11.93
N VAL A 7 -6.41 0.30 12.22
CA VAL A 7 -7.35 1.38 12.60
C VAL A 7 -7.15 1.69 14.08
N ALA A 8 -7.15 2.97 14.41
CA ALA A 8 -7.06 3.42 15.80
C ALA A 8 -8.18 2.79 16.63
N ALA A 9 -7.88 2.40 17.88
CA ALA A 9 -8.84 1.69 18.72
C ALA A 9 -10.18 2.44 18.90
N ALA A 10 -10.14 3.77 18.93
CA ALA A 10 -11.33 4.63 19.01
C ALA A 10 -12.24 4.52 17.77
N ASP A 11 -11.67 4.28 16.59
CA ASP A 11 -12.38 4.27 15.31
C ASP A 11 -12.82 2.87 14.87
N LYS A 12 -12.33 1.80 15.51
CA LYS A 12 -12.67 0.41 15.16
C LYS A 12 -14.18 0.13 15.24
N ASN A 13 -14.88 0.77 16.18
CA ASN A 13 -16.32 0.64 16.31
C ASN A 13 -17.10 1.19 15.11
N MET A 14 -16.53 2.15 14.37
CA MET A 14 -17.15 2.73 13.17
C MET A 14 -17.05 1.81 11.95
N GLN A 15 -16.27 0.72 12.03
CA GLN A 15 -16.10 -0.27 10.97
C GLN A 15 -16.75 -1.62 11.32
N ARG A 16 -17.75 -1.61 12.19
CA ARG A 16 -18.48 -2.82 12.58
C ARG A 16 -19.36 -3.30 11.43
N ILE A 17 -19.31 -4.59 11.15
CA ILE A 17 -20.20 -5.25 10.19
C ILE A 17 -21.01 -6.31 10.90
N VAL A 18 -22.15 -6.65 10.32
CA VAL A 18 -22.97 -7.79 10.74
C VAL A 18 -22.88 -8.88 9.69
N TRP A 19 -22.74 -10.14 10.11
CA TRP A 19 -22.64 -11.28 9.22
C TRP A 19 -23.28 -12.53 9.81
N ARG A 20 -23.87 -13.34 8.94
CA ARG A 20 -24.35 -14.70 9.20
C ARG A 20 -24.23 -15.52 7.92
N ASN A 21 -23.99 -16.82 8.04
CA ASN A 21 -23.86 -17.68 6.86
C ASN A 21 -25.23 -18.19 6.40
N ASP A 22 -26.14 -18.44 7.35
CA ASP A 22 -27.50 -18.89 7.08
C ASP A 22 -28.54 -17.88 7.63
N PRO A 23 -29.65 -17.59 6.92
CA PRO A 23 -30.73 -16.75 7.41
C PRO A 23 -31.41 -17.22 8.71
N ALA A 24 -31.31 -18.51 9.05
CA ALA A 24 -31.81 -19.10 10.29
C ALA A 24 -30.82 -18.97 11.46
N GLU A 25 -29.55 -18.65 11.21
CA GLU A 25 -28.56 -18.37 12.25
C GLU A 25 -28.74 -16.98 12.86
N ASN A 26 -28.30 -16.85 14.11
CA ASN A 26 -28.18 -15.56 14.77
C ASN A 26 -27.15 -14.67 14.05
N ILE A 27 -27.46 -13.38 13.96
CA ILE A 27 -26.56 -12.38 13.39
C ILE A 27 -25.38 -12.18 14.35
N ASN A 28 -24.16 -12.28 13.83
CA ASN A 28 -22.94 -11.96 14.56
C ASN A 28 -22.42 -10.59 14.14
N ASP A 29 -21.85 -9.84 15.07
CA ASP A 29 -21.12 -8.61 14.78
C ASP A 29 -19.61 -8.84 14.75
N PHE A 30 -18.94 -8.13 13.84
CA PHE A 30 -17.48 -8.20 13.67
C PHE A 30 -16.91 -6.79 13.59
N GLN A 31 -15.77 -6.57 14.24
CA GLN A 31 -15.00 -5.34 14.11
C GLN A 31 -13.83 -5.55 13.16
N LEU A 32 -13.75 -4.71 12.13
CA LEU A 32 -12.62 -4.71 11.21
C LEU A 32 -11.45 -3.93 11.85
N ASN A 33 -10.29 -4.58 11.94
CA ASN A 33 -9.12 -4.03 12.65
C ASN A 33 -8.20 -3.18 11.77
N THR A 34 -8.32 -3.35 10.45
CA THR A 34 -7.43 -2.73 9.47
C THR A 34 -8.22 -1.84 8.55
N LEU A 35 -7.58 -0.85 7.95
CA LEU A 35 -8.21 0.02 6.96
C LEU A 35 -8.81 -0.83 5.83
N THR A 36 -10.08 -0.58 5.51
CA THR A 36 -10.86 -1.42 4.59
C THR A 36 -11.09 -0.71 3.27
N TYR A 37 -11.33 -1.49 2.22
CA TYR A 37 -11.78 -0.98 0.94
C TYR A 37 -13.21 -0.45 1.07
N GLY A 38 -13.54 0.61 0.32
CA GLY A 38 -14.88 1.18 0.27
C GLY A 38 -15.15 2.28 1.30
N LEU A 39 -14.23 2.52 2.24
CA LEU A 39 -14.26 3.74 3.06
C LEU A 39 -13.85 4.93 2.20
N ALA A 40 -14.68 5.98 2.19
CA ALA A 40 -14.40 7.20 1.43
C ALA A 40 -13.04 7.84 1.79
N CYS A 41 -12.59 7.69 3.04
CA CYS A 41 -11.32 8.21 3.52
C CYS A 41 -10.12 7.27 3.33
N ALA A 42 -10.32 5.99 2.96
CA ALA A 42 -9.23 5.02 2.91
C ALA A 42 -8.08 5.44 1.97
N PRO A 43 -8.34 5.92 0.73
CA PRO A 43 -7.26 6.36 -0.15
C PRO A 43 -6.43 7.51 0.45
N PHE A 44 -7.11 8.48 1.08
CA PHE A 44 -6.45 9.61 1.72
C PHE A 44 -5.56 9.18 2.89
N VAL A 45 -6.08 8.32 3.78
CA VAL A 45 -5.34 7.81 4.94
C VAL A 45 -4.10 7.04 4.48
N ALA A 46 -4.25 6.16 3.49
CA ALA A 46 -3.13 5.35 3.02
C ALA A 46 -2.06 6.18 2.29
N LEU A 47 -2.47 7.16 1.48
CA LEU A 47 -1.54 8.09 0.85
C LEU A 47 -0.76 8.89 1.90
N ARG A 48 -1.43 9.38 2.95
CA ARG A 48 -0.76 10.13 4.03
C ARG A 48 0.27 9.28 4.78
N ILE A 49 0.01 7.98 4.92
CA ILE A 49 0.94 7.01 5.52
C ILE A 49 2.16 6.79 4.62
N LEU A 50 1.96 6.62 3.31
CA LEU A 50 3.09 6.53 2.37
C LEU A 50 3.94 7.80 2.33
N GLN A 51 3.30 8.98 2.42
CA GLN A 51 4.02 10.25 2.53
C GLN A 51 4.84 10.35 3.83
N GLN A 52 4.33 9.79 4.93
CA GLN A 52 5.05 9.72 6.19
C GLN A 52 6.23 8.77 6.08
N LEU A 53 6.02 7.56 5.55
CA LEU A 53 7.09 6.60 5.29
C LEU A 53 8.21 7.21 4.43
N ALA A 54 7.84 7.95 3.39
CA ALA A 54 8.80 8.66 2.55
C ALA A 54 9.58 9.73 3.33
N GLU A 55 8.96 10.42 4.30
CA GLU A 55 9.69 11.38 5.15
C GLU A 55 10.64 10.67 6.12
N ASP A 56 10.19 9.57 6.72
CA ASP A 56 10.94 8.82 7.73
C ASP A 56 12.16 8.11 7.12
N GLU A 57 12.06 7.68 5.85
CA GLU A 57 13.09 6.90 5.16
C GLU A 57 13.89 7.71 4.11
N LYS A 58 13.63 9.02 3.95
CA LYS A 58 14.29 9.87 2.93
C LYS A 58 15.81 9.91 3.00
N GLU A 59 16.39 9.75 4.19
CA GLU A 59 17.85 9.78 4.37
C GLU A 59 18.50 8.50 3.83
N LYS A 60 17.78 7.38 3.86
CA LYS A 60 18.26 6.09 3.33
C LYS A 60 17.92 5.90 1.85
N PHE A 61 16.76 6.40 1.42
CA PHE A 61 16.23 6.22 0.06
C PHE A 61 15.72 7.55 -0.53
N PRO A 62 16.60 8.52 -0.83
CA PRO A 62 16.18 9.88 -1.22
C PRO A 62 15.40 9.93 -2.54
N ILE A 63 15.74 9.06 -3.51
CA ILE A 63 15.07 9.00 -4.82
C ILE A 63 13.69 8.34 -4.67
N ASP A 64 13.62 7.19 -4.00
CA ASP A 64 12.38 6.43 -3.83
C ASP A 64 11.38 7.14 -2.91
N ALA A 65 11.87 7.87 -1.91
CA ALA A 65 11.04 8.76 -1.10
C ALA A 65 10.37 9.84 -1.96
N SER A 66 11.07 10.37 -2.98
CA SER A 66 10.46 11.29 -3.94
C SER A 66 9.41 10.57 -4.78
N VAL A 67 9.71 9.38 -5.31
CA VAL A 67 8.76 8.59 -6.10
C VAL A 67 7.49 8.26 -5.29
N LEU A 68 7.61 7.81 -4.05
CA LEU A 68 6.45 7.54 -3.19
C LEU A 68 5.58 8.78 -2.98
N ARG A 69 6.18 9.98 -2.96
CA ARG A 69 5.46 11.25 -2.77
C ARG A 69 4.74 11.73 -4.03
N SER A 70 5.38 11.61 -5.19
CA SER A 70 4.90 12.24 -6.43
C SER A 70 4.26 11.26 -7.42
N GLU A 71 4.54 9.97 -7.30
CA GLU A 71 4.22 8.96 -8.33
C GLU A 71 3.33 7.82 -7.79
N THR A 72 2.69 8.04 -6.64
CA THR A 72 1.71 7.10 -6.08
C THR A 72 0.28 7.56 -6.39
N TYR A 73 -0.52 6.66 -6.98
CA TYR A 73 -1.95 6.84 -7.17
C TYR A 73 -2.71 5.72 -6.44
N MET A 74 -3.37 6.08 -5.33
CA MET A 74 -4.07 5.14 -4.45
C MET A 74 -3.16 3.98 -3.99
N ASP A 75 -3.33 2.78 -4.55
CA ASP A 75 -2.54 1.58 -4.23
C ASP A 75 -1.43 1.29 -5.27
N ASP A 76 -1.38 2.04 -6.36
CA ASP A 76 -0.46 1.82 -7.47
C ASP A 76 0.69 2.85 -7.47
N ILE A 77 1.92 2.38 -7.62
CA ILE A 77 3.10 3.23 -7.86
C ILE A 77 3.38 3.22 -9.36
N LEU A 78 3.33 4.40 -9.98
CA LEU A 78 3.43 4.59 -11.42
C LEU A 78 4.73 5.34 -11.75
N THR A 79 5.82 4.59 -11.81
CA THR A 79 7.17 5.15 -12.00
C THR A 79 7.84 4.70 -13.30
N GLY A 80 8.87 5.42 -13.74
CA GLY A 80 9.64 5.13 -14.94
C GLY A 80 11.05 5.72 -14.89
N ALA A 81 11.92 5.23 -15.77
CA ALA A 81 13.28 5.75 -15.94
C ALA A 81 13.68 5.76 -17.41
N SER A 82 14.76 6.48 -17.74
CA SER A 82 15.26 6.61 -19.11
C SER A 82 16.05 5.39 -19.58
N SER A 83 16.49 4.52 -18.65
CA SER A 83 17.20 3.28 -18.99
C SER A 83 16.75 2.06 -18.17
N VAL A 84 16.98 0.86 -18.71
CA VAL A 84 16.70 -0.42 -18.03
C VAL A 84 17.51 -0.61 -16.74
N PRO A 85 18.81 -0.24 -16.67
CA PRO A 85 19.57 -0.31 -15.42
C PRO A 85 19.02 0.63 -14.33
N GLU A 86 18.63 1.86 -14.70
CA GLU A 86 18.06 2.83 -13.75
C GLU A 86 16.76 2.31 -13.14
N ILE A 87 15.80 1.88 -13.97
CA ILE A 87 14.50 1.40 -13.47
C ILE A 87 14.66 0.13 -12.62
N ARG A 88 15.65 -0.74 -12.91
CA ARG A 88 15.94 -1.91 -12.06
C ARG A 88 16.47 -1.51 -10.69
N THR A 89 17.27 -0.45 -10.61
CA THR A 89 17.79 0.06 -9.34
C THR A 89 16.65 0.69 -8.54
N LEU A 90 15.86 1.55 -9.20
CA LEU A 90 14.69 2.18 -8.61
C LEU A 90 13.69 1.16 -8.06
N ILE A 91 13.39 0.10 -8.81
CA ILE A 91 12.49 -0.96 -8.35
C ILE A 91 13.03 -1.66 -7.09
N LYS A 92 14.34 -1.92 -7.01
CA LYS A 92 14.94 -2.56 -5.83
C LYS A 92 14.82 -1.68 -4.59
N GLU A 93 15.10 -0.40 -4.74
CA GLU A 93 15.05 0.55 -3.64
C GLU A 93 13.59 0.85 -3.21
N LEU A 94 12.66 0.97 -4.17
CA LEU A 94 11.21 1.03 -3.91
C LEU A 94 10.70 -0.17 -3.12
N VAL A 95 11.14 -1.38 -3.47
CA VAL A 95 10.82 -2.58 -2.70
C VAL A 95 11.37 -2.46 -1.28
N ALA A 96 12.60 -1.97 -1.11
CA ALA A 96 13.22 -1.84 0.21
C ALA A 96 12.49 -0.82 1.11
N ILE A 97 12.19 0.39 0.62
CA ILE A 97 11.46 1.41 1.39
C ILE A 97 10.03 0.94 1.73
N CYS A 98 9.33 0.33 0.78
CA CYS A 98 7.99 -0.18 1.05
C CYS A 98 8.01 -1.34 2.06
N MET A 99 9.03 -2.21 2.01
CA MET A 99 9.24 -3.25 3.01
C MET A 99 9.56 -2.69 4.40
N ALA A 100 10.33 -1.60 4.50
CA ALA A 100 10.57 -0.91 5.77
C ALA A 100 9.27 -0.41 6.42
N GLY A 101 8.31 0.02 5.60
CA GLY A 101 6.96 0.39 6.05
C GLY A 101 5.97 -0.77 6.23
N GLY A 102 6.38 -2.02 5.99
CA GLY A 102 5.48 -3.18 6.07
C GLY A 102 4.48 -3.30 4.90
N PHE A 103 4.77 -2.66 3.76
CA PHE A 103 3.94 -2.66 2.55
C PHE A 103 4.60 -3.46 1.42
N PRO A 104 4.61 -4.81 1.47
CA PRO A 104 5.22 -5.59 0.39
C PRO A 104 4.54 -5.31 -0.95
N LEU A 105 5.31 -4.80 -1.92
CA LEU A 105 4.84 -4.58 -3.29
C LEU A 105 4.59 -5.93 -3.97
N LYS A 106 3.44 -6.04 -4.66
CA LYS A 106 3.05 -7.25 -5.38
C LYS A 106 2.57 -6.89 -6.77
N LYS A 107 2.92 -7.74 -7.73
CA LYS A 107 2.58 -7.65 -9.17
C LYS A 107 3.25 -6.44 -9.85
N TRP A 108 4.01 -6.71 -10.90
CA TRP A 108 4.70 -5.70 -11.71
C TRP A 108 4.14 -5.71 -13.12
N ALA A 109 3.85 -4.52 -13.64
CA ALA A 109 3.54 -4.29 -15.06
C ALA A 109 4.63 -3.37 -15.64
N ALA A 110 5.09 -3.69 -16.84
CA ALA A 110 6.12 -2.91 -17.52
C ALA A 110 5.78 -2.79 -19.01
N SER A 111 6.02 -1.60 -19.58
CA SER A 111 5.77 -1.30 -21.00
C SER A 111 6.88 -1.80 -21.94
N SER A 112 8.06 -2.09 -21.41
CA SER A 112 9.22 -2.61 -22.15
C SER A 112 9.60 -4.03 -21.69
N LYS A 113 10.57 -4.69 -22.36
CA LYS A 113 11.07 -6.05 -22.04
C LYS A 113 11.82 -6.15 -20.68
N LEU A 114 11.29 -5.54 -19.63
CA LEU A 114 11.72 -5.75 -18.24
C LEU A 114 11.25 -7.11 -17.69
N ARG A 115 10.34 -7.80 -18.39
CA ARG A 115 9.93 -9.19 -18.12
C ARG A 115 11.02 -10.17 -18.55
N GLU A 116 12.16 -10.18 -17.85
CA GLU A 116 13.00 -11.36 -17.81
C GLU A 116 13.22 -11.75 -16.35
N HIS A 117 12.52 -12.84 -15.98
CA HIS A 117 12.62 -13.63 -14.76
C HIS A 117 12.25 -12.95 -13.44
N ASN A 118 11.06 -13.29 -12.95
CA ASN A 118 10.78 -13.55 -11.54
C ASN A 118 9.64 -14.56 -11.49
N SER A 119 10.01 -15.84 -11.66
CA SER A 119 9.23 -17.01 -11.26
C SER A 119 9.45 -17.29 -9.78
#